data_AF-A0A847FX08-F1
#
_entry.id   AF-A0A847FX08-F1
#
_cell.length_a   1.000
_cell.length_b   1.000
_cell.length_c   1.000
_cell.angle_alpha   90.00
_cell.angle_beta   90.00
_cell.angle_gamma   90.00
#
_symmetry.space_group_name_H-M   'P 1'
#
loop_
_entity.id
_entity.type
_entity.pdbx_description
1 polymer ?
#
loop_
_entity_poly.entity_id
_entity_poly.type
_entity_poly.pdbx_seq_one_letter_code
_entity_poly.pdbx_strand_id
1 'polypeptide(L)'
;ASRAALWPYNVRYFRDQGARFASMFVQLPAAAELSRAEVDYLFQQDLIFGSSDFEQMNLHYATEMDLAKTLAMGAKLFWGVATRRFSRASLGRLLEVSGRAGRIREHYEAFPESPDGMEDWIASVKPLWGVAGDAQAG
;
A
#
# COMPACT_ATOMS: atom_id res chain seq x y z
N ALA A 1 18.21 5.85 -28.54
CA ALA A 1 18.79 5.67 -27.19
C ALA A 1 18.71 4.19 -26.83
N SER A 2 19.74 3.61 -26.21
CA SER A 2 19.72 2.20 -25.79
C SER A 2 19.04 2.04 -24.42
N ARG A 3 18.55 0.84 -24.11
CA ARG A 3 17.94 0.51 -22.81
C ARG A 3 18.88 0.80 -21.64
N ALA A 4 20.16 0.47 -21.78
CA ALA A 4 21.18 0.75 -20.76
C ALA A 4 21.38 2.26 -20.57
N ALA A 5 21.42 3.05 -21.64
CA ALA A 5 21.62 4.50 -21.57
C ALA A 5 20.46 5.24 -20.88
N LEU A 6 19.24 4.70 -20.93
CA LEU A 6 18.06 5.27 -20.28
C LEU A 6 17.74 4.62 -18.92
N TRP A 7 18.46 3.58 -18.53
CA TRP A 7 18.20 2.84 -17.30
C TRP A 7 18.21 3.68 -16.02
N PRO A 8 19.11 4.68 -15.84
CA PRO A 8 19.10 5.53 -14.66
C PRO A 8 17.76 6.25 -14.41
N TYR A 9 16.97 6.50 -15.46
CA TYR A 9 15.62 7.03 -15.30
C TYR A 9 14.70 6.07 -14.53
N ASN A 10 14.72 4.79 -14.90
CA ASN A 10 13.94 3.75 -14.22
C ASN A 10 14.37 3.60 -12.77
N VAL A 11 15.68 3.59 -12.51
CA VAL A 11 16.23 3.52 -11.14
C VAL A 11 15.68 4.67 -10.29
N ARG A 12 15.80 5.91 -10.78
CA ARG A 12 15.32 7.08 -10.03
C ARG A 12 13.81 7.05 -9.82
N TYR A 13 13.05 6.64 -10.83
CA TYR A 13 11.60 6.58 -10.74
C TYR A 13 11.13 5.47 -9.78
N PHE A 14 11.59 4.23 -9.98
CA PHE A 14 11.08 3.09 -9.22
C PHE A 14 11.54 3.09 -7.77
N ARG A 15 12.77 3.53 -7.49
CA ARG A 15 13.27 3.58 -6.11
C ARG A 15 12.61 4.65 -5.24
N ASP A 16 11.88 5.60 -5.85
CA ASP A 16 11.18 6.65 -5.12
C ASP A 16 9.67 6.61 -5.42
N GLN A 17 9.22 7.28 -6.48
CA GLN A 17 7.80 7.40 -6.82
C GLN A 17 7.13 6.05 -7.10
N GLY A 18 7.80 5.18 -7.85
CA GLY A 18 7.28 3.86 -8.18
C GLY A 18 7.07 2.97 -6.95
N ALA A 19 7.97 3.02 -5.96
CA ALA A 19 7.83 2.29 -4.71
C ALA A 19 6.61 2.75 -3.90
N ARG A 20 6.41 4.07 -3.80
CA ARG A 20 5.24 4.65 -3.12
C ARG A 20 3.94 4.25 -3.82
N PHE A 21 3.91 4.32 -5.15
CA PHE A 21 2.74 3.91 -5.92
C PHE A 21 2.47 2.41 -5.80
N ALA A 22 3.49 1.55 -5.92
CA ALA A 22 3.32 0.11 -5.78
C ALA A 22 2.73 -0.27 -4.41
N SER A 23 3.27 0.35 -3.35
CA SER A 23 2.76 0.21 -1.99
C SER A 23 1.29 0.64 -1.87
N MET A 24 0.88 1.72 -2.53
CA MET A 24 -0.50 2.19 -2.49
C MET A 24 -1.44 1.27 -3.29
N PHE A 25 -1.05 0.90 -4.52
CA PHE A 25 -1.91 0.14 -5.43
C PHE A 25 -2.24 -1.25 -4.92
N VAL A 26 -1.28 -1.93 -4.28
CA VAL A 26 -1.51 -3.29 -3.78
C VAL A 26 -2.59 -3.36 -2.69
N GLN A 27 -2.90 -2.22 -2.04
CA GLN A 27 -3.92 -2.07 -1.00
C GLN A 27 -5.33 -1.82 -1.53
N LEU A 28 -5.47 -1.32 -2.78
CA LEU A 28 -6.77 -0.90 -3.33
C LEU A 28 -7.83 -2.00 -3.35
N PRO A 29 -7.54 -3.27 -3.76
CA PRO A 29 -8.57 -4.30 -3.79
C PRO A 29 -9.19 -4.55 -2.41
N ALA A 30 -8.35 -4.63 -1.36
CA ALA A 30 -8.82 -4.86 0.00
C ALA A 30 -9.68 -3.71 0.52
N ALA A 31 -9.37 -2.47 0.14
CA ALA A 31 -10.19 -1.30 0.47
C ALA A 31 -11.52 -1.29 -0.30
N ALA A 32 -11.51 -1.69 -1.58
CA ALA A 32 -12.70 -1.72 -2.43
C ALA A 32 -13.70 -2.83 -2.03
N GLU A 33 -13.22 -3.90 -1.41
CA GLU A 33 -14.04 -5.02 -0.92
C GLU A 33 -14.69 -4.77 0.45
N LEU A 34 -14.44 -3.63 1.09
CA LEU A 34 -15.11 -3.26 2.33
C LEU A 34 -16.61 -3.05 2.11
N SER A 35 -17.42 -3.55 3.04
CA SER A 35 -18.86 -3.25 3.01
C SER A 35 -19.13 -1.78 3.34
N ARG A 36 -20.29 -1.28 2.90
CA ARG A 36 -20.73 0.09 3.23
C ARG A 36 -20.70 0.37 4.74
N ALA A 37 -21.16 -0.57 5.56
CA ALA A 37 -21.18 -0.41 7.01
C ALA A 37 -19.76 -0.30 7.60
N GLU A 38 -18.80 -1.04 7.05
CA GLU A 38 -17.40 -0.97 7.45
C GLU A 38 -16.78 0.36 7.04
N VAL A 39 -17.05 0.83 5.82
CA VAL A 39 -16.62 2.15 5.35
C VAL A 39 -17.20 3.26 6.25
N ASP A 40 -18.51 3.23 6.51
CA ASP A 40 -19.18 4.19 7.40
C ASP A 40 -18.55 4.21 8.79
N TYR A 41 -18.17 3.04 9.31
CA TYR A 41 -17.46 2.93 10.58
C TYR A 41 -16.07 3.59 10.54
N LEU A 42 -15.29 3.36 9.49
CA LEU A 42 -13.97 3.97 9.33
C LEU A 42 -14.05 5.49 9.26
N PHE A 43 -15.04 6.04 8.55
CA PHE A 43 -15.31 7.49 8.53
C PHE A 43 -15.71 8.02 9.90
N GLN A 44 -16.65 7.38 10.59
CA GLN A 44 -17.12 7.81 11.92
C GLN A 44 -16.02 7.79 13.00
N GLN A 45 -14.95 7.03 12.77
CA GLN A 45 -13.82 6.94 13.68
C GLN A 45 -12.63 7.77 13.21
N ASP A 46 -12.77 8.59 12.17
CA ASP A 46 -11.69 9.38 11.56
C ASP A 46 -10.46 8.51 11.21
N LEU A 47 -10.70 7.28 10.74
CA LEU A 47 -9.64 6.34 10.32
C LEU A 47 -9.28 6.47 8.84
N ILE A 48 -10.20 7.02 8.05
CA ILE A 48 -9.96 7.43 6.67
C ILE A 48 -10.39 8.90 6.59
N PHE A 49 -9.53 9.76 6.02
CA PHE A 49 -9.81 11.18 5.81
C PHE A 49 -10.00 11.99 7.10
N GLY A 50 -9.21 11.71 8.15
CA GLY A 50 -9.13 12.57 9.31
C GLY A 50 -8.59 13.97 8.95
N SER A 51 -9.08 15.02 9.62
CA SER A 51 -8.66 16.41 9.36
C SER A 51 -7.14 16.62 9.48
N SER A 52 -6.49 15.90 10.38
CA SER A 52 -5.02 15.93 10.54
C SER A 52 -4.26 15.31 9.38
N ASP A 53 -4.87 14.36 8.65
CA ASP A 53 -4.19 13.64 7.58
C ASP A 53 -4.19 14.44 6.27
N PHE A 54 -5.25 15.23 6.03
CA PHE A 54 -5.25 16.22 4.96
C PHE A 54 -4.23 17.34 5.20
N GLU A 55 -4.10 17.80 6.45
CA GLU A 55 -3.12 18.82 6.83
C GLU A 55 -1.69 18.31 6.61
N GLN A 56 -1.38 17.09 7.03
CA GLN A 56 -0.06 16.49 6.82
C GLN A 56 0.22 16.13 5.35
N MET A 57 -0.77 15.63 4.61
CA MET A 57 -0.62 15.41 3.17
C MET A 57 -0.31 16.72 2.42
N ASN A 58 -0.92 17.83 2.84
CA ASN A 58 -0.75 19.13 2.22
C ASN A 58 0.58 19.81 2.61
N LEU A 59 1.06 19.58 3.83
CA LEU A 59 2.31 20.17 4.33
C LEU A 59 3.57 19.32 4.05
N HIS A 60 3.46 18.00 4.07
CA HIS A 60 4.61 17.09 4.11
C HIS A 60 4.62 16.02 3.00
N TYR A 61 3.58 15.94 2.16
CA TYR A 61 3.42 14.87 1.15
C TYR A 61 3.61 13.44 1.72
N ALA A 62 3.44 13.29 3.03
CA ALA A 62 3.60 12.06 3.78
C ALA A 62 2.73 12.15 5.03
N THR A 63 1.99 11.09 5.33
CA THR A 63 1.30 10.95 6.62
C THR A 63 2.34 10.43 7.61
N GLU A 64 2.94 11.32 8.40
CA GLU A 64 3.81 10.87 9.50
C GLU A 64 2.90 10.23 10.57
N MET A 65 2.92 8.90 10.64
CA MET A 65 2.27 8.15 11.69
C MET A 65 3.21 8.06 12.90
N ASP A 66 2.97 8.88 13.91
CA ASP A 66 3.62 8.66 15.21
C ASP A 66 3.01 7.43 15.93
N LEU A 67 3.75 6.94 16.93
CA LEU A 67 3.35 5.76 17.70
C LEU A 67 1.97 5.93 18.36
N ALA A 68 1.61 7.15 18.78
CA ALA A 68 0.34 7.42 19.43
C ALA A 68 -0.83 7.28 18.45
N LYS A 69 -0.71 7.84 17.24
CA LYS A 69 -1.69 7.68 16.15
C LYS A 69 -1.84 6.22 15.74
N THR A 70 -0.73 5.47 15.62
CA THR A 70 -0.78 4.04 15.30
C THR A 70 -1.53 3.24 16.37
N LEU A 71 -1.25 3.50 17.66
CA LEU A 71 -1.95 2.83 18.76
C LEU A 71 -3.44 3.20 18.81
N ALA A 72 -3.77 4.47 18.61
CA ALA A 72 -5.15 4.94 18.57
C ALA A 72 -5.93 4.31 17.41
N MET A 73 -5.31 4.23 16.22
CA MET A 73 -5.86 3.56 15.04
C MET A 73 -6.13 2.08 15.34
N GLY A 74 -5.15 1.39 15.94
CA GLY A 74 -5.30 -0.02 16.34
C GLY A 74 -6.43 -0.24 17.35
N ALA A 75 -6.54 0.64 18.36
CA ALA A 75 -7.60 0.57 19.36
C ALA A 75 -8.99 0.76 18.74
N LYS A 76 -9.16 1.73 17.83
CA LYS A 76 -10.41 1.95 17.10
C LYS A 76 -10.77 0.73 16.25
N LEU A 77 -9.86 0.20 15.45
CA LEU A 77 -10.13 -1.00 14.64
C LEU A 77 -10.53 -2.21 15.50
N PHE A 78 -9.86 -2.42 16.63
CA PHE A 78 -10.21 -3.48 17.58
C PHE A 78 -11.60 -3.26 18.19
N TRP A 79 -11.94 -2.02 18.53
CA TRP A 79 -13.27 -1.66 19.02
C TRP A 79 -14.36 -1.92 17.97
N GLY A 80 -14.10 -1.62 16.70
CA GLY A 80 -15.02 -1.93 15.59
C GLY A 80 -15.31 -3.42 15.49
N VAL A 81 -14.27 -4.25 15.65
CA VAL A 81 -14.41 -5.71 15.69
C VAL A 81 -15.20 -6.17 16.92
N ALA A 82 -14.88 -5.66 18.11
CA ALA A 82 -15.57 -6.02 19.34
C ALA A 82 -17.07 -5.68 19.31
N THR A 83 -17.42 -4.55 18.68
CA THR A 83 -18.80 -4.07 18.52
C THR A 83 -19.51 -4.60 17.27
N ARG A 84 -18.85 -5.46 16.48
CA ARG A 84 -19.35 -6.01 15.20
C ARG A 84 -19.67 -4.96 14.13
N ARG A 85 -19.14 -3.74 14.28
CA ARG A 85 -19.23 -2.67 13.27
C ARG A 85 -18.14 -2.80 12.20
N PHE A 86 -17.11 -3.59 12.49
CA PHE A 86 -16.03 -3.94 11.57
C PHE A 86 -15.80 -5.44 11.60
N SER A 87 -15.64 -6.11 10.45
CA SER A 87 -15.49 -7.56 10.46
C SER A 87 -14.04 -7.98 10.76
N ARG A 88 -13.89 -9.13 11.44
CA ARG A 88 -12.58 -9.76 11.65
C ARG A 88 -11.90 -10.13 10.32
N ALA A 89 -12.70 -10.54 9.33
CA ALA A 89 -12.20 -10.90 8.02
C ALA A 89 -11.61 -9.70 7.28
N SER A 90 -12.29 -8.55 7.28
CA SER A 90 -11.78 -7.31 6.70
C SER A 90 -10.54 -6.81 7.43
N LEU A 91 -10.50 -6.87 8.77
CA LEU A 91 -9.28 -6.53 9.52
C LEU A 91 -8.10 -7.42 9.14
N GLY A 92 -8.32 -8.74 9.03
CA GLY A 92 -7.30 -9.68 8.58
C GLY A 92 -6.77 -9.34 7.19
N ARG A 93 -7.66 -9.07 6.23
CA ARG A 93 -7.28 -8.66 4.86
C ARG A 93 -6.49 -7.35 4.85
N LEU A 94 -6.89 -6.35 5.63
CA LEU A 94 -6.18 -5.08 5.74
C LEU A 94 -4.76 -5.25 6.31
N LEU A 95 -4.58 -6.09 7.33
CA LEU A 95 -3.26 -6.38 7.90
C LEU A 95 -2.37 -7.15 6.92
N GLU A 96 -2.94 -8.16 6.24
CA GLU A 96 -2.23 -8.92 5.22
C GLU A 96 -1.74 -8.01 4.09
N VAL A 97 -2.62 -7.16 3.57
CA VAL A 97 -2.28 -6.29 2.45
C VAL A 97 -1.32 -5.16 2.85
N SER A 98 -1.39 -4.67 4.10
CA SER A 98 -0.42 -3.72 4.64
C SER A 98 0.99 -4.32 4.71
N GLY A 99 1.11 -5.57 5.19
CA GLY A 99 2.39 -6.29 5.16
C GLY A 99 2.90 -6.52 3.74
N ARG A 100 2.01 -6.82 2.79
CA ARG A 100 2.34 -6.94 1.36
C ARG A 100 2.76 -5.61 0.74
N ALA A 101 2.15 -4.50 1.14
CA ALA A 101 2.52 -3.15 0.74
C ALA A 101 3.92 -2.76 1.22
N GLY A 102 4.29 -3.14 2.44
CA GLY A 102 5.67 -2.98 2.93
C GLY A 102 6.67 -3.74 2.06
N ARG A 103 6.45 -5.04 1.85
CA ARG A 103 7.35 -5.87 1.02
C ARG A 103 7.46 -5.35 -0.41
N ILE A 104 6.35 -5.02 -1.06
CA ILE A 104 6.39 -4.55 -2.45
C ILE A 104 7.17 -3.23 -2.56
N ARG A 105 7.01 -2.34 -1.58
CA ARG A 105 7.78 -1.10 -1.50
C ARG A 105 9.27 -1.37 -1.42
N GLU A 106 9.70 -2.24 -0.50
CA GLU A 106 11.11 -2.63 -0.32
C GLU A 106 11.72 -3.16 -1.63
N HIS A 107 11.00 -4.02 -2.36
CA HIS A 107 11.48 -4.52 -3.65
C HIS A 107 11.63 -3.42 -4.72
N TYR A 108 10.73 -2.42 -4.75
CA TYR A 108 10.83 -1.29 -5.67
C TYR A 108 11.94 -0.31 -5.27
N GLU A 109 12.14 -0.06 -3.97
CA GLU A 109 13.26 0.72 -3.42
C GLU A 109 14.62 0.06 -3.75
N ALA A 110 14.64 -1.27 -3.90
CA ALA A 110 15.78 -2.05 -4.34
C ALA A 110 15.84 -2.31 -5.86
N PHE A 111 15.12 -1.55 -6.70
CA PHE A 111 15.13 -1.75 -8.16
C PHE A 111 16.56 -1.81 -8.73
N PRO A 112 16.87 -2.74 -9.65
CA PRO A 112 18.24 -3.00 -10.10
C PRO A 112 18.89 -1.83 -10.83
N GLU A 113 20.20 -1.63 -10.62
CA GLU A 113 20.98 -0.53 -11.21
C GLU A 113 21.37 -0.76 -12.67
N SER A 114 21.26 -2.00 -13.14
CA SER A 114 21.50 -2.37 -14.53
C SER A 114 20.31 -3.13 -15.13
N PRO A 115 20.15 -3.13 -16.46
CA PRO A 115 19.11 -3.90 -17.13
C PRO A 115 19.16 -5.41 -16.88
N ASP A 116 20.33 -5.95 -16.56
CA ASP A 116 20.58 -7.39 -16.41
C ASP A 116 19.82 -7.98 -15.23
N GLY A 117 19.61 -7.21 -14.16
CA GLY A 117 18.85 -7.64 -12.98
C GLY A 117 17.33 -7.55 -13.14
N MET A 118 16.81 -7.13 -14.30
CA MET A 118 15.38 -6.88 -14.46
C MET A 118 14.53 -8.15 -14.36
N GLU A 119 14.98 -9.26 -14.94
CA GLU A 119 14.20 -10.50 -14.96
C GLU A 119 14.05 -11.09 -13.55
N ASP A 120 15.15 -11.14 -12.79
CA ASP A 120 15.15 -11.57 -11.39
C ASP A 120 14.30 -10.65 -10.53
N TRP A 121 14.38 -9.34 -10.74
CA TRP A 121 13.55 -8.37 -10.03
C TRP A 121 12.06 -8.59 -10.32
N ILE A 122 11.66 -8.76 -11.58
CA ILE A 122 10.27 -9.07 -11.96
C ILE A 122 9.79 -10.36 -11.29
N ALA A 123 10.61 -11.41 -11.32
CA ALA A 123 10.28 -12.69 -10.70
C ALA A 123 10.06 -12.55 -9.19
N SER A 124 10.85 -11.70 -8.53
CA SER A 124 10.71 -11.43 -7.09
C SER A 124 9.45 -10.63 -6.74
N VAL A 125 9.04 -9.69 -7.60
CA VAL A 125 7.92 -8.77 -7.35
C VAL A 125 6.57 -9.33 -7.79
N LYS A 126 6.52 -10.14 -8.84
CA LYS A 126 5.27 -10.67 -9.43
C LYS A 126 4.35 -11.34 -8.40
N PRO A 127 4.84 -12.18 -7.46
CA PRO A 127 3.98 -12.79 -6.44
C PRO A 127 3.34 -11.78 -5.48
N LEU A 128 3.97 -10.63 -5.25
CA LEU A 128 3.49 -9.60 -4.33
C LEU A 128 2.30 -8.81 -4.88
N TRP A 129 2.10 -8.80 -6.20
CA TRP A 129 0.92 -8.21 -6.81
C TRP A 129 -0.34 -9.09 -6.69
N GLY A 130 -0.19 -10.37 -6.30
CA GLY A 130 -1.29 -11.34 -6.32
C GLY A 130 -1.75 -11.67 -7.75
N VAL A 131 -2.79 -12.48 -7.89
CA VAL A 131 -3.33 -13.05 -9.16
C VAL A 131 -3.78 -12.00 -10.21
N ALA A 132 -3.60 -10.70 -9.95
CA ALA A 132 -3.80 -9.62 -10.92
C ALA A 132 -2.91 -9.73 -12.19
N GLY A 133 -1.92 -10.63 -12.20
CA GLY A 133 -1.09 -10.94 -13.38
C GLY A 133 -1.77 -11.75 -14.49
N ASP A 134 -2.95 -12.34 -14.25
CA ASP A 134 -3.65 -13.16 -15.25
C ASP A 134 -4.81 -12.41 -15.94
N ALA A 135 -5.12 -11.18 -15.50
CA ALA A 135 -6.16 -10.34 -16.09
C ALA A 135 -5.72 -9.59 -17.38
N GLN A 136 -4.59 -9.95 -17.97
CA GLN A 136 -4.12 -9.44 -19.27
C GLN A 136 -3.78 -10.56 -20.28
N ALA A 137 -4.51 -11.68 -20.20
CA ALA A 137 -4.58 -12.67 -21.28
C ALA A 137 -6.05 -13.08 -21.49
N GLY A 138 -6.82 -12.19 -22.12
CA GLY A 138 -8.20 -12.41 -22.54
C GLY A 138 -8.57 -11.44 -23.65
#